data_AF-A0A1X1FAY4-F1
#
_entry.id   AF-A0A1X1FAY4-F1
#
_cell.length_a   1.000
_cell.length_b   1.000
_cell.length_c   1.000
_cell.angle_alpha   90.00
_cell.angle_beta   90.00
_cell.angle_gamma   90.00
#
_symmetry.space_group_name_H-M   'P 1'
#
loop_
_entity.id
_entity.type
_entity.pdbx_description
1 polymer ?
#
loop_
_entity_poly.entity_id
_entity_poly.type
_entity_poly.pdbx_seq_one_letter_code
_entity_poly.pdbx_strand_id
1 'polypeptide(L)'
;MMKKLMFIVITFLTFLSISTIIKLPVQGASNVNNVQIVLHHRISEDGNFGEVNNDGKEHYYNDGMVDGVNTTFSVYDLTTKYTDYLTHNRSPENLFQKIGVMSPTNIQKFIIDNKLHKLFNVTTNNAGISTFDVNGSDYKAYLIVQNNNDNYGTQSFAMPIAISFPFRDTNTGKPMSVIHIYTKATNLRRAPYFFKYGKDSCGNKFPLGGAKFVFYRFADNHRKEYLGINNDWVTSSDPKNDYRILKLSSHKSGLVLLRKYDLTPGTYYFSEVQSAKGFKISNYARHIPVWIPGSLTNLGFSRDIIVNHSRIPPLSAYQVPLSVYYNHDLRIYNCQRGFSSNTITNGKSGGNGSHSKNGGSQPGYVDKGGGNYKTNNANRKGIKGLLPQTGEQQLKFSLLGIALILLGIIIYVFNHRRGEIKNEK
;
A
#
# COMPACT_ATOMS: atom_id res chain seq x y z
N MET A 1 67.66 -44.58 24.68
CA MET A 1 67.74 -43.18 24.20
C MET A 1 66.38 -42.53 23.93
N MET A 2 65.36 -43.24 23.43
CA MET A 2 64.03 -42.67 23.13
C MET A 2 63.21 -42.21 24.35
N LYS A 3 63.39 -42.78 25.55
CA LYS A 3 62.64 -42.36 26.75
C LYS A 3 63.03 -40.97 27.29
N LYS A 4 64.27 -40.52 27.05
CA LYS A 4 64.72 -39.17 27.43
C LYS A 4 64.29 -38.10 26.41
N LEU A 5 64.14 -38.47 25.14
CA LEU A 5 63.67 -37.58 24.08
C LEU A 5 62.16 -37.30 24.21
N MET A 6 61.38 -38.30 24.61
CA MET A 6 59.93 -38.16 24.80
C MET A 6 59.58 -37.26 26.00
N PHE A 7 60.41 -37.25 27.04
CA PHE A 7 60.21 -36.35 28.18
C PHE A 7 60.44 -34.89 27.80
N ILE A 8 61.47 -34.60 26.98
CA ILE A 8 61.79 -33.23 26.54
C ILE A 8 60.68 -32.65 25.65
N VAL A 9 60.07 -33.47 24.79
CA VAL A 9 58.95 -33.03 23.92
C VAL A 9 57.68 -32.74 24.73
N ILE A 10 57.40 -33.51 25.79
CA ILE A 10 56.23 -33.28 26.64
C ILE A 10 56.41 -32.03 27.52
N THR A 11 57.62 -31.75 28.03
CA THR A 11 57.88 -30.52 28.79
C THR A 11 57.88 -29.27 27.91
N PHE A 12 58.23 -29.39 26.62
CA PHE A 12 58.14 -28.26 25.69
C PHE A 12 56.69 -27.99 25.24
N LEU A 13 55.84 -29.02 25.16
CA LEU A 13 54.40 -28.84 24.86
C LEU A 13 53.61 -28.23 26.04
N THR A 14 54.03 -28.43 27.29
CA THR A 14 53.35 -27.82 28.46
C THR A 14 53.82 -26.40 28.76
N PHE A 15 54.98 -25.97 28.27
CA PHE A 15 55.43 -24.57 28.37
C PHE A 15 54.88 -23.67 27.25
N LEU A 16 54.45 -24.25 26.12
CA LEU A 16 53.82 -23.51 25.02
C LEU A 16 52.34 -23.14 25.28
N SER A 17 51.71 -23.69 26.32
CA SER A 17 50.30 -23.43 26.64
C SER A 17 50.06 -22.35 27.70
N ILE A 18 51.10 -21.71 28.25
CA ILE A 18 50.96 -20.74 29.36
C ILE A 18 51.51 -19.33 29.03
N SER A 19 52.07 -19.08 27.85
CA SER A 19 52.75 -17.80 27.55
C SER A 19 52.21 -17.02 26.35
N THR A 20 50.90 -16.76 26.30
CA THR A 20 50.35 -15.55 25.62
C THR A 20 49.02 -15.11 26.25
N ILE A 21 49.07 -14.56 27.47
CA ILE A 21 48.06 -13.57 27.90
C ILE A 21 48.64 -12.20 27.56
N ILE A 22 48.64 -11.88 26.27
CA ILE A 22 48.69 -10.47 25.85
C ILE A 22 47.24 -10.01 25.93
N LYS A 23 46.95 -9.10 26.86
CA LYS A 23 45.69 -8.35 26.90
C LYS A 23 45.61 -7.48 25.65
N LEU A 24 45.21 -8.09 24.53
CA LEU A 24 44.58 -7.38 23.44
C LEU A 24 43.25 -6.84 23.99
N PRO A 25 42.88 -5.59 23.70
CA PRO A 25 41.54 -5.12 24.02
C PRO A 25 40.57 -6.10 23.36
N VAL A 26 39.71 -6.71 24.17
CA VAL A 26 38.57 -7.47 23.69
C VAL A 26 37.75 -6.49 22.86
N GLN A 27 37.97 -6.52 21.54
CA GLN A 27 36.92 -6.14 20.61
C GLN A 27 35.75 -7.04 21.00
N GLY A 28 34.75 -6.41 21.63
CA GLY A 28 33.56 -7.09 22.10
C GLY A 28 33.11 -8.05 21.02
N ALA A 29 32.86 -9.30 21.40
CA ALA A 29 32.19 -10.26 20.54
C ALA A 29 31.01 -9.51 19.91
N SER A 30 31.11 -9.25 18.61
CA SER A 30 30.03 -8.71 17.81
C SER A 30 28.82 -9.56 18.14
N ASN A 31 27.78 -8.98 18.76
CA ASN A 31 26.51 -9.68 18.94
C ASN A 31 26.11 -10.20 17.56
N VAL A 32 26.30 -11.49 17.31
CA VAL A 32 26.33 -12.09 15.95
C VAL A 32 25.00 -11.92 15.23
N ASN A 33 23.95 -11.57 15.98
CA ASN A 33 22.60 -11.38 15.49
C ASN A 33 22.09 -9.94 15.68
N ASN A 34 22.93 -8.95 15.97
CA ASN A 34 22.50 -7.55 16.00
C ASN A 34 22.74 -6.93 14.62
N VAL A 35 21.68 -6.43 13.99
CA VAL A 35 21.75 -5.79 12.67
C VAL A 35 21.36 -4.33 12.82
N GLN A 36 22.22 -3.46 12.30
CA GLN A 36 21.96 -2.03 12.24
C GLN A 36 21.10 -1.71 11.03
N ILE A 37 20.01 -0.98 11.25
CA ILE A 37 19.18 -0.38 10.21
C ILE A 37 19.52 1.10 10.10
N VAL A 38 19.82 1.55 8.88
CA VAL A 38 19.96 2.97 8.52
C VAL A 38 18.72 3.35 7.70
N LEU A 39 17.77 4.03 8.33
CA LEU A 39 16.53 4.49 7.70
C LEU A 39 16.73 5.88 7.09
N HIS A 40 16.53 5.99 5.79
CA HIS A 40 16.55 7.22 5.00
C HIS A 40 15.12 7.63 4.66
N HIS A 41 14.65 8.72 5.27
CA HIS A 41 13.32 9.26 5.02
C HIS A 41 13.37 10.41 4.00
N ARG A 42 12.94 10.11 2.78
CA ARG A 42 12.87 11.04 1.65
C ARG A 42 11.42 11.22 1.22
N ILE A 43 11.00 12.46 0.96
CA ILE A 43 9.62 12.83 0.63
C ILE A 43 9.57 13.30 -0.83
N SER A 44 8.74 12.63 -1.63
CA SER A 44 8.40 13.01 -3.00
C SER A 44 7.17 13.92 -3.03
N GLU A 45 7.31 15.11 -3.62
CA GLU A 45 6.22 16.10 -3.71
C GLU A 45 5.16 15.77 -4.76
N ASP A 46 5.57 15.11 -5.84
CA ASP A 46 4.74 14.71 -6.98
C ASP A 46 4.34 13.23 -6.93
N GLY A 47 4.90 12.47 -5.99
CA GLY A 47 4.71 11.03 -5.86
C GLY A 47 5.53 10.21 -6.85
N ASN A 48 6.45 10.84 -7.59
CA ASN A 48 7.43 10.16 -8.39
C ASN A 48 8.58 9.72 -7.48
N PHE A 49 8.64 8.42 -7.20
CA PHE A 49 9.75 7.82 -6.50
C PHE A 49 10.77 7.40 -7.55
N GLY A 50 11.99 7.93 -7.50
CA GLY A 50 13.10 7.34 -8.24
C GLY A 50 13.18 5.84 -7.98
N GLU A 51 13.79 5.08 -8.90
CA GLU A 51 13.92 3.61 -8.80
C GLU A 51 14.92 3.19 -7.71
N VAL A 52 14.71 3.61 -6.46
CA VAL A 52 15.50 3.14 -5.32
C VAL A 52 14.85 1.87 -4.79
N ASN A 53 15.55 0.76 -5.00
CA ASN A 53 15.18 -0.54 -4.44
C ASN A 53 15.84 -0.67 -3.06
N ASN A 54 15.08 -1.20 -2.10
CA ASN A 54 15.60 -1.50 -0.76
C ASN A 54 16.37 -2.82 -0.80
N ASP A 55 17.55 -2.78 -1.41
CA ASP A 55 18.51 -3.88 -1.51
C ASP A 55 19.49 -3.96 -0.31
N GLY A 56 19.30 -3.06 0.67
CA GLY A 56 20.10 -2.98 1.90
C GLY A 56 21.39 -2.16 1.76
N LYS A 57 21.73 -1.67 0.56
CA LYS A 57 22.96 -0.91 0.33
C LYS A 57 22.74 0.57 0.48
N GLU A 58 23.80 1.27 0.87
CA GLU A 58 23.83 2.72 0.79
C GLU A 58 23.80 3.16 -0.67
N HIS A 59 22.95 4.14 -0.95
CA HIS A 59 22.87 4.80 -2.23
C HIS A 59 22.97 6.32 -2.07
N TYR A 60 23.73 6.96 -2.94
CA TYR A 60 23.93 8.41 -2.99
C TYR A 60 23.15 9.00 -4.17
N TYR A 61 22.21 9.92 -3.91
CA TYR A 61 21.36 10.47 -4.96
C TYR A 61 21.13 11.97 -4.86
N ASN A 62 20.97 12.59 -6.04
CA ASN A 62 20.19 13.80 -6.23
C ASN A 62 18.83 13.40 -6.82
N ASP A 63 17.96 12.82 -5.99
CA ASP A 63 16.67 12.20 -6.38
C ASP A 63 15.52 13.22 -6.52
N GLY A 64 15.78 14.52 -6.32
CA GLY A 64 14.76 15.58 -6.32
C GLY A 64 13.78 15.50 -5.15
N MET A 65 14.01 14.63 -4.16
CA MET A 65 13.21 14.49 -2.96
C MET A 65 13.74 15.37 -1.83
N VAL A 66 12.84 15.68 -0.90
CA VAL A 66 13.14 16.48 0.29
C VAL A 66 13.40 15.56 1.48
N ASP A 67 14.38 15.92 2.32
CA ASP A 67 14.62 15.21 3.57
C ASP A 67 13.44 15.34 4.52
N GLY A 68 12.92 14.20 4.98
CA GLY A 68 11.88 14.16 5.99
C GLY A 68 12.48 14.29 7.39
N VAL A 69 12.84 15.51 7.75
CA VAL A 69 13.47 15.86 9.04
C VAL A 69 12.49 15.69 10.21
N ASN A 70 12.99 15.32 11.39
CA ASN A 70 12.22 15.21 12.65
C ASN A 70 10.95 14.37 12.52
N THR A 71 11.00 13.32 11.69
CA THR A 71 9.89 12.39 11.48
C THR A 71 10.09 11.17 12.35
N THR A 72 9.07 10.85 13.15
CA THR A 72 9.12 9.70 14.06
C THR A 72 8.51 8.46 13.38
N PHE A 73 9.16 7.32 13.55
CA PHE A 73 8.69 6.01 13.13
C PHE A 73 8.59 5.10 14.35
N SER A 74 7.54 4.26 14.40
CA SER A 74 7.43 3.15 15.34
C SER A 74 7.92 1.87 14.68
N VAL A 75 8.72 1.10 15.41
CA VAL A 75 9.17 -0.24 15.02
C VAL A 75 8.38 -1.28 15.82
N TYR A 76 7.73 -2.20 15.12
CA TYR A 76 6.92 -3.27 15.71
C TYR A 76 7.53 -4.64 15.39
N ASP A 77 7.36 -5.58 16.32
CA ASP A 77 7.67 -6.99 16.07
C ASP A 77 6.57 -7.60 15.16
N LEU A 78 6.99 -8.09 13.99
CA LEU A 78 6.15 -8.77 13.01
C LEU A 78 6.41 -10.30 12.97
N THR A 79 7.34 -10.79 13.80
CA THR A 79 7.88 -12.16 13.78
C THR A 79 6.77 -13.21 13.79
N THR A 80 5.84 -13.15 14.74
CA THR A 80 4.74 -14.14 14.86
C THR A 80 3.89 -14.20 13.60
N LYS A 81 3.60 -13.06 12.98
CA LYS A 81 2.77 -13.01 11.77
C LYS A 81 3.54 -13.52 10.54
N TYR A 82 4.83 -13.20 10.48
CA TYR A 82 5.72 -13.66 9.43
C TYR A 82 5.91 -15.18 9.49
N THR A 83 6.16 -15.74 10.67
CA THR A 83 6.32 -17.20 10.84
C THR A 83 5.01 -17.95 10.59
N ASP A 84 3.86 -17.40 10.98
CA ASP A 84 2.53 -17.94 10.62
C ASP A 84 2.33 -18.04 9.09
N TYR A 85 2.81 -17.06 8.32
CA TYR A 85 2.74 -17.14 6.85
C TYR A 85 3.63 -18.26 6.30
N LEU A 86 4.85 -18.39 6.82
CA LEU A 86 5.79 -19.44 6.44
C LEU A 86 5.24 -20.84 6.72
N THR A 87 4.66 -21.07 7.91
CA THR A 87 4.15 -22.39 8.32
C THR A 87 2.93 -22.84 7.52
N HIS A 88 2.15 -21.90 6.97
CA HIS A 88 0.99 -22.19 6.13
C HIS A 88 1.30 -22.22 4.63
N ASN A 89 2.58 -22.39 4.23
CA ASN A 89 3.03 -22.37 2.83
C ASN A 89 2.54 -21.14 2.04
N ARG A 90 2.38 -20.00 2.73
CA ARG A 90 2.07 -18.72 2.07
C ARG A 90 3.37 -17.98 1.85
N SER A 91 3.53 -17.43 0.64
CA SER A 91 4.64 -16.55 0.33
C SER A 91 4.63 -15.33 1.27
N PRO A 92 5.69 -15.09 2.07
CA PRO A 92 5.84 -13.88 2.88
C PRO A 92 5.88 -12.61 2.04
N GLU A 93 6.27 -12.71 0.78
CA GLU A 93 6.24 -11.59 -0.17
C GLU A 93 4.81 -11.08 -0.37
N ASN A 94 3.80 -11.96 -0.38
CA ASN A 94 2.41 -11.53 -0.42
C ASN A 94 2.01 -10.74 0.84
N LEU A 95 2.58 -11.08 2.01
CA LEU A 95 2.36 -10.32 3.24
C LEU A 95 3.00 -8.93 3.14
N PHE A 96 4.27 -8.85 2.73
CA PHE A 96 5.02 -7.60 2.67
C PHE A 96 4.48 -6.67 1.59
N GLN A 97 4.11 -7.20 0.42
CA GLN A 97 3.45 -6.42 -0.63
C GLN A 97 2.10 -5.88 -0.18
N LYS A 98 1.32 -6.69 0.54
CA LYS A 98 0.04 -6.24 1.10
C LYS A 98 0.22 -5.14 2.13
N ILE A 99 1.24 -5.25 3.00
CA ILE A 99 1.59 -4.24 4.00
C ILE A 99 2.07 -2.95 3.32
N GLY A 100 2.96 -3.05 2.33
CA GLY A 100 3.59 -1.91 1.67
C GLY A 100 2.63 -0.99 0.92
N VAL A 101 1.40 -1.45 0.64
CA VAL A 101 0.36 -0.64 -0.02
C VAL A 101 -0.77 -0.20 0.94
N MET A 102 -0.62 -0.44 2.25
CA MET A 102 -1.63 -0.03 3.22
C MET A 102 -1.65 1.49 3.40
N SER A 103 -2.87 2.05 3.45
CA SER A 103 -3.09 3.44 3.85
C SER A 103 -2.79 3.64 5.35
N PRO A 104 -2.65 4.89 5.83
CA PRO A 104 -2.46 5.17 7.25
C PRO A 104 -3.50 4.47 8.14
N THR A 105 -4.79 4.54 7.78
CA THR A 105 -5.85 3.88 8.56
C THR A 105 -5.75 2.37 8.52
N ASN A 106 -5.44 1.79 7.35
CA ASN A 106 -5.37 0.34 7.19
C ASN A 106 -4.19 -0.26 7.94
N ILE A 107 -3.03 0.41 7.97
CA ILE A 107 -1.87 -0.10 8.70
C ILE A 107 -2.09 -0.02 10.22
N GLN A 108 -2.74 1.04 10.72
CA GLN A 108 -3.10 1.12 12.14
C GLN A 108 -4.08 0.02 12.54
N LYS A 109 -5.10 -0.22 11.70
CA LYS A 109 -6.01 -1.36 11.90
C LYS A 109 -5.26 -2.70 11.88
N PHE A 110 -4.33 -2.88 10.94
CA PHE A 110 -3.51 -4.09 10.86
C PHE A 110 -2.69 -4.32 12.14
N ILE A 111 -2.06 -3.28 12.69
CA ILE A 111 -1.31 -3.34 13.95
C ILE A 111 -2.22 -3.80 15.10
N ILE A 112 -3.41 -3.19 15.23
CA ILE A 112 -4.38 -3.51 16.30
C ILE A 112 -4.93 -4.94 16.14
N ASP A 113 -5.44 -5.27 14.95
CA ASP A 113 -6.06 -6.57 14.67
C ASP A 113 -5.08 -7.74 14.87
N ASN A 114 -3.79 -7.51 14.62
CA ASN A 114 -2.73 -8.52 14.80
C ASN A 114 -1.99 -8.39 16.14
N LYS A 115 -2.40 -7.46 17.01
CA LYS A 115 -1.80 -7.22 18.34
C LYS A 115 -0.27 -7.06 18.28
N LEU A 116 0.24 -6.35 17.29
CA LEU A 116 1.69 -6.21 17.10
C LEU A 116 2.30 -5.43 18.27
N HIS A 117 3.38 -5.98 18.85
CA HIS A 117 4.08 -5.35 19.96
C HIS A 117 5.01 -4.26 19.43
N LYS A 118 4.81 -3.02 19.87
CA LYS A 118 5.72 -1.91 19.58
C LYS A 118 6.99 -2.09 20.39
N LEU A 119 8.14 -2.06 19.72
CA LEU A 119 9.45 -2.21 20.35
C LEU A 119 9.98 -0.85 20.82
N PHE A 120 10.03 0.12 19.92
CA PHE A 120 10.55 1.46 20.20
C PHE A 120 10.14 2.44 19.09
N ASN A 121 10.42 3.72 19.33
CA ASN A 121 10.33 4.78 18.33
C ASN A 121 11.73 5.21 17.89
N VAL A 122 11.86 5.65 16.65
CA VAL A 122 13.06 6.28 16.11
C VAL A 122 12.67 7.59 15.44
N THR A 123 13.54 8.60 15.48
CA THR A 123 13.28 9.91 14.86
C THR A 123 14.43 10.26 13.93
N THR A 124 14.10 10.80 12.76
CA THR A 124 15.09 11.22 11.76
C THR A 124 15.75 12.54 12.15
N ASN A 125 17.04 12.66 11.83
CA ASN A 125 17.83 13.87 12.02
C ASN A 125 17.59 14.90 10.88
N ASN A 126 18.41 15.95 10.82
CA ASN A 126 18.34 17.02 9.82
C ASN A 126 18.64 16.55 8.38
N ALA A 127 19.20 15.36 8.20
CA ALA A 127 19.40 14.73 6.89
C ALA A 127 18.32 13.69 6.56
N GLY A 128 17.23 13.65 7.33
CA GLY A 128 16.18 12.63 7.16
C GLY A 128 16.62 11.22 7.55
N ILE A 129 17.73 11.06 8.28
CA ILE A 129 18.31 9.75 8.60
C ILE A 129 18.04 9.37 10.07
N SER A 130 17.72 8.11 10.30
CA SER A 130 17.70 7.50 11.64
C SER A 130 18.46 6.18 11.64
N THR A 131 19.13 5.85 12.74
CA THR A 131 19.90 4.60 12.87
C THR A 131 19.49 3.89 14.14
N PHE A 132 19.24 2.58 14.03
CA PHE A 132 18.80 1.77 15.15
C PHE A 132 19.14 0.30 14.93
N ASP A 133 19.22 -0.45 16.01
CA ASP A 133 19.58 -1.86 15.99
C ASP A 133 18.35 -2.75 16.19
N VAL A 134 18.36 -3.91 15.52
CA VAL A 134 17.35 -4.97 15.68
C VAL A 134 18.02 -6.34 15.78
N ASN A 135 17.30 -7.31 16.34
CA ASN A 135 17.73 -8.70 16.34
C ASN A 135 17.52 -9.30 14.94
N GLY A 136 18.61 -9.48 14.20
CA GLY A 136 18.67 -10.11 12.89
C GLY A 136 18.86 -11.63 12.90
N SER A 137 18.48 -12.32 13.98
CA SER A 137 18.41 -13.80 13.98
C SER A 137 17.43 -14.31 12.92
N ASP A 138 17.62 -15.55 12.48
CA ASP A 138 16.74 -16.19 11.53
C ASP A 138 15.26 -16.11 11.94
N TYR A 139 14.40 -15.88 10.96
CA TYR A 139 12.95 -15.76 11.08
C TYR A 139 12.43 -14.53 11.84
N LYS A 140 13.31 -13.63 12.30
CA LYS A 140 12.86 -12.34 12.84
C LYS A 140 12.29 -11.46 11.73
N ALA A 141 11.23 -10.73 12.06
CA ALA A 141 10.61 -9.77 11.14
C ALA A 141 10.11 -8.54 11.89
N TYR A 142 10.20 -7.40 11.23
CA TYR A 142 9.85 -6.10 11.79
C TYR A 142 8.99 -5.30 10.83
N LEU A 143 8.11 -4.49 11.40
CA LEU A 143 7.28 -3.54 10.70
C LEU A 143 7.66 -2.13 11.14
N ILE A 144 8.03 -1.28 10.20
CA ILE A 144 8.39 0.13 10.41
C ILE A 144 7.26 0.99 9.86
N VAL A 145 6.67 1.84 10.72
CA VAL A 145 5.51 2.68 10.36
C VAL A 145 5.78 4.11 10.81
N GLN A 146 5.58 5.07 9.91
CA GLN A 146 5.64 6.48 10.27
C GLN A 146 4.53 6.81 11.28
N ASN A 147 4.90 7.47 12.36
CA ASN A 147 3.93 8.04 13.29
C ASN A 147 3.31 9.27 12.64
N ASN A 148 1.99 9.38 12.71
CA ASN A 148 1.33 10.60 12.27
C ASN A 148 1.66 11.70 13.28
N ASN A 149 2.59 12.59 12.92
CA ASN A 149 2.80 13.81 13.68
C ASN A 149 1.67 14.77 13.28
N ASP A 150 0.78 15.07 14.22
CA ASP A 150 -0.33 16.03 14.11
C ASP A 150 0.13 17.50 13.99
N ASN A 151 1.33 17.73 13.47
CA ASN A 151 1.85 19.07 13.28
C ASN A 151 1.17 19.75 12.09
N TYR A 152 0.92 21.05 12.25
CA TYR A 152 0.08 21.93 11.44
C TYR A 152 0.62 22.23 10.02
N GLY A 153 1.46 21.37 9.46
CA GLY A 153 2.06 21.50 8.12
C GLY A 153 1.57 20.45 7.11
N THR A 154 2.22 20.40 5.94
CA THR A 154 2.03 19.36 4.93
C THR A 154 2.35 18.00 5.56
N GLN A 155 1.32 17.20 5.84
CA GLN A 155 1.52 15.85 6.38
C GLN A 155 2.08 14.96 5.26
N SER A 156 3.25 14.37 5.48
CA SER A 156 3.77 13.32 4.62
C SER A 156 3.36 11.95 5.16
N PHE A 157 3.30 10.96 4.29
CA PHE A 157 3.11 9.57 4.66
C PHE A 157 4.10 8.69 3.92
N ALA A 158 4.93 8.00 4.69
CA ALA A 158 5.73 6.87 4.25
C ALA A 158 4.89 5.61 4.20
N MET A 159 4.93 4.92 3.06
CA MET A 159 4.42 3.56 2.96
C MET A 159 5.05 2.67 4.04
N PRO A 160 4.29 1.78 4.70
CA PRO A 160 4.83 0.90 5.73
C PRO A 160 5.90 -0.04 5.15
N ILE A 161 6.93 -0.33 5.93
CA ILE A 161 8.03 -1.19 5.50
C ILE A 161 8.05 -2.43 6.39
N ALA A 162 7.95 -3.60 5.77
CA ALA A 162 8.21 -4.87 6.44
C ALA A 162 9.57 -5.42 5.99
N ILE A 163 10.36 -5.89 6.95
CA ILE A 163 11.67 -6.50 6.72
C ILE A 163 11.78 -7.79 7.54
N SER A 164 12.42 -8.81 6.97
CA SER A 164 12.74 -10.06 7.67
C SER A 164 14.21 -10.41 7.60
N PHE A 165 14.62 -11.29 8.50
CA PHE A 165 15.99 -11.73 8.68
C PHE A 165 16.15 -13.25 8.48
N PRO A 166 17.31 -13.69 7.96
CA PRO A 166 18.50 -12.88 7.66
C PRO A 166 18.34 -12.09 6.35
N PHE A 167 18.68 -10.80 6.37
CA PHE A 167 18.68 -9.98 5.17
C PHE A 167 20.02 -10.17 4.44
N ARG A 168 19.99 -10.56 3.16
CA ARG A 168 21.19 -10.97 2.43
C ARG A 168 21.53 -9.97 1.33
N ASP A 169 22.82 -9.77 1.11
CA ASP A 169 23.29 -9.02 -0.05
C ASP A 169 22.94 -9.79 -1.33
N THR A 170 22.33 -9.10 -2.30
CA THR A 170 21.84 -9.69 -3.56
C THR A 170 22.93 -10.31 -4.42
N ASN A 171 24.15 -9.80 -4.35
CA ASN A 171 25.26 -10.23 -5.21
C ASN A 171 26.03 -11.40 -4.59
N THR A 172 26.15 -11.42 -3.26
CA THR A 172 27.00 -12.36 -2.53
C THR A 172 26.21 -13.42 -1.75
N GLY A 173 24.92 -13.19 -1.51
CA GLY A 173 24.06 -14.06 -0.70
C GLY A 173 24.40 -14.07 0.80
N LYS A 174 25.37 -13.26 1.25
CA LYS A 174 25.80 -13.21 2.65
C LYS A 174 24.85 -12.35 3.49
N PRO A 175 24.56 -12.73 4.75
CA PRO A 175 23.81 -11.87 5.66
C PRO A 175 24.50 -10.50 5.84
N MET A 176 23.71 -9.45 5.86
CA MET A 176 24.16 -8.07 6.05
C MET A 176 24.00 -7.68 7.53
N SER A 177 25.04 -7.04 8.08
CA SER A 177 25.03 -6.50 9.45
C SER A 177 24.62 -5.01 9.51
N VAL A 178 24.64 -4.33 8.37
CA VAL A 178 24.14 -2.96 8.19
C VAL A 178 23.22 -2.96 6.98
N ILE A 179 22.02 -2.42 7.12
CA ILE A 179 20.99 -2.41 6.08
C ILE A 179 20.46 -0.99 5.94
N HIS A 180 20.63 -0.42 4.75
CA HIS A 180 20.06 0.87 4.39
C HIS A 180 18.65 0.66 3.84
N ILE A 181 17.69 1.41 4.37
CA ILE A 181 16.28 1.36 3.98
C ILE A 181 15.82 2.77 3.62
N TYR A 182 15.27 2.94 2.44
CA TYR A 182 14.71 4.18 1.92
C TYR A 182 13.18 4.12 1.97
N THR A 183 12.58 5.09 2.65
CA THR A 183 11.12 5.19 2.70
C THR A 183 10.55 5.70 1.39
N LYS A 184 9.38 5.20 0.99
CA LYS A 184 8.58 5.80 -0.07
C LYS A 184 7.53 6.71 0.53
N ALA A 185 7.88 7.98 0.73
CA ALA A 185 6.99 8.96 1.35
C ALA A 185 6.53 10.05 0.41
N THR A 186 5.26 10.44 0.51
CA THR A 186 4.71 11.56 -0.25
C THR A 186 3.79 12.38 0.62
N ASN A 187 3.57 13.63 0.21
CA ASN A 187 2.62 14.51 0.85
C ASN A 187 1.21 13.93 0.73
N LEU A 188 0.57 13.71 1.88
CA LEU A 188 -0.84 13.39 1.97
C LEU A 188 -1.64 14.60 1.50
N ARG A 189 -2.42 14.38 0.45
CA ARG A 189 -3.30 15.41 -0.10
C ARG A 189 -4.74 15.09 0.21
N ARG A 190 -5.43 16.09 0.74
CA ARG A 190 -6.86 16.06 1.00
C ARG A 190 -7.56 16.56 -0.25
N ALA A 191 -8.21 15.66 -0.97
CA ALA A 191 -8.86 15.97 -2.23
C ALA A 191 -10.23 15.30 -2.24
N PRO A 192 -11.33 16.04 -2.44
CA PRO A 192 -12.65 15.42 -2.56
C PRO A 192 -12.73 14.47 -3.76
N TYR A 193 -13.29 13.28 -3.55
CA TYR A 193 -13.55 12.32 -4.61
C TYR A 193 -14.74 11.39 -4.31
N PHE A 194 -15.30 10.80 -5.36
CA PHE A 194 -16.34 9.78 -5.30
C PHE A 194 -16.31 8.93 -6.59
N PHE A 195 -17.18 7.92 -6.70
CA PHE A 195 -17.30 7.11 -7.91
C PHE A 195 -18.66 7.25 -8.57
N LYS A 196 -18.65 7.63 -9.85
CA LYS A 196 -19.83 7.60 -10.70
C LYS A 196 -20.12 6.18 -11.17
N TYR A 197 -21.35 5.74 -10.96
CA TYR A 197 -21.87 4.46 -11.44
C TYR A 197 -23.11 4.64 -12.32
N GLY A 198 -23.29 3.70 -13.23
CA GLY A 198 -24.50 3.48 -14.02
C GLY A 198 -25.30 2.32 -13.42
N LYS A 199 -26.62 2.41 -13.56
CA LYS A 199 -27.55 1.29 -13.37
C LYS A 199 -28.26 1.04 -14.71
N ASP A 200 -28.09 -0.14 -15.27
CA ASP A 200 -28.83 -0.53 -16.48
C ASP A 200 -30.28 -0.91 -16.16
N SER A 201 -31.04 -1.28 -17.21
CA SER A 201 -32.44 -1.72 -17.12
C SER A 201 -32.64 -2.99 -16.29
N CYS A 202 -31.63 -3.85 -16.19
CA CYS A 202 -31.66 -5.09 -15.41
C CYS A 202 -31.20 -4.88 -13.95
N GLY A 203 -30.81 -3.65 -13.62
CA GLY A 203 -30.34 -3.27 -12.30
C GLY A 203 -28.86 -3.53 -12.03
N ASN A 204 -28.10 -3.96 -13.04
CA ASN A 204 -26.66 -4.16 -12.92
C ASN A 204 -25.97 -2.82 -12.71
N LYS A 205 -24.95 -2.83 -11.85
CA LYS A 205 -24.19 -1.63 -11.45
C LYS A 205 -22.78 -1.72 -12.01
N PHE A 206 -22.35 -0.68 -12.71
CA PHE A 206 -20.99 -0.61 -13.26
C PHE A 206 -20.41 0.80 -13.18
N PRO A 207 -19.08 0.95 -13.12
CA PRO A 207 -18.44 2.25 -13.16
C PRO A 207 -18.80 3.01 -14.45
N LEU A 208 -19.04 4.31 -14.33
CA LEU A 208 -19.54 5.13 -15.43
C LEU A 208 -18.57 6.29 -15.73
N GLY A 209 -17.83 6.15 -16.84
CA GLY A 209 -16.94 7.19 -17.35
C GLY A 209 -17.62 8.22 -18.25
N GLY A 210 -17.06 9.43 -18.31
CA GLY A 210 -17.48 10.50 -19.22
C GLY A 210 -18.60 11.41 -18.72
N ALA A 211 -19.10 11.23 -17.50
CA ALA A 211 -19.94 12.24 -16.85
C ALA A 211 -19.09 13.47 -16.51
N LYS A 212 -19.67 14.68 -16.56
CA LYS A 212 -19.00 15.94 -16.20
C LYS A 212 -19.65 16.58 -14.98
N PHE A 213 -18.79 17.00 -14.07
CA PHE A 213 -19.14 17.65 -12.81
C PHE A 213 -18.49 19.02 -12.71
N VAL A 214 -19.17 19.93 -12.02
CA VAL A 214 -18.61 21.17 -11.50
C VAL A 214 -18.60 21.10 -9.98
N PHE A 215 -17.70 21.85 -9.34
CA PHE A 215 -17.61 21.98 -7.89
C PHE A 215 -18.09 23.37 -7.49
N TYR A 216 -18.90 23.50 -6.44
CA TYR A 216 -19.48 24.77 -6.08
C TYR A 216 -19.68 24.91 -4.56
N ARG A 217 -19.86 26.16 -4.11
CA ARG A 217 -20.26 26.53 -2.75
C ARG A 217 -21.42 27.55 -2.79
N PHE A 218 -21.98 27.80 -1.62
CA PHE A 218 -22.77 29.01 -1.39
C PHE A 218 -21.90 30.02 -0.65
N ALA A 219 -21.81 31.25 -1.17
CA ALA A 219 -21.21 32.37 -0.45
C ALA A 219 -22.12 32.83 0.69
N ASP A 220 -21.63 33.71 1.57
CA ASP A 220 -22.35 34.19 2.76
C ASP A 220 -23.70 34.84 2.42
N ASN A 221 -23.81 35.46 1.25
CA ASN A 221 -25.05 36.03 0.72
C ASN A 221 -25.96 35.00 0.01
N HIS A 222 -25.77 33.70 0.25
CA HIS A 222 -26.45 32.58 -0.38
C HIS A 222 -26.30 32.46 -1.91
N ARG A 223 -25.38 33.22 -2.51
CA ARG A 223 -25.11 33.12 -3.95
C ARG A 223 -24.31 31.87 -4.25
N LYS A 224 -24.72 31.13 -5.29
CA LYS A 224 -23.99 29.97 -5.78
C LYS A 224 -22.76 30.41 -6.58
N GLU A 225 -21.60 29.92 -6.15
CA GLU A 225 -20.32 30.17 -6.82
C GLU A 225 -19.64 28.85 -7.14
N TYR A 226 -19.06 28.76 -8.34
CA TYR A 226 -18.39 27.58 -8.85
C TYR A 226 -16.88 27.75 -8.78
N LEU A 227 -16.15 26.66 -8.53
CA LEU A 227 -14.70 26.67 -8.55
C LEU A 227 -14.22 26.90 -9.99
N GLY A 228 -13.43 27.96 -10.17
CA GLY A 228 -12.79 28.31 -11.42
C GLY A 228 -11.49 27.54 -11.65
N ILE A 229 -11.04 27.54 -12.91
CA ILE A 229 -9.79 26.87 -13.30
C ILE A 229 -8.55 27.46 -12.60
N ASN A 230 -8.62 28.73 -12.18
CA ASN A 230 -7.54 29.47 -11.54
C ASN A 230 -7.62 29.45 -10.00
N ASN A 231 -8.37 28.50 -9.40
CA ASN A 231 -8.61 28.41 -7.96
C ASN A 231 -9.37 29.63 -7.39
N ASP A 232 -10.22 30.24 -8.21
CA ASP A 232 -11.12 31.34 -7.87
C ASP A 232 -12.59 30.89 -7.79
N TRP A 233 -13.49 31.76 -7.31
CA TRP A 233 -14.93 31.49 -7.21
C TRP A 233 -15.71 32.33 -8.22
N VAL A 234 -16.38 31.65 -9.16
CA VAL A 234 -17.01 32.25 -10.33
C VAL A 234 -18.53 32.06 -10.29
N THR A 235 -19.29 33.10 -10.54
CA THR A 235 -20.74 33.01 -10.74
C THR A 235 -21.06 32.71 -12.20
N SER A 236 -22.06 31.85 -12.42
CA SER A 236 -22.51 31.48 -13.77
C SER A 236 -23.93 30.97 -13.75
N SER A 237 -24.73 31.36 -14.76
CA SER A 237 -26.05 30.79 -15.04
C SER A 237 -25.97 29.53 -15.90
N ASP A 238 -24.86 29.29 -16.61
CA ASP A 238 -24.62 28.12 -17.43
C ASP A 238 -23.24 27.48 -17.15
N PRO A 239 -23.08 26.85 -15.97
CA PRO A 239 -21.80 26.28 -15.55
C PRO A 239 -21.31 25.13 -16.44
N LYS A 240 -22.20 24.55 -17.26
CA LYS A 240 -21.85 23.50 -18.21
C LYS A 240 -20.93 24.04 -19.31
N ASN A 241 -21.24 25.23 -19.83
CA ASN A 241 -20.57 25.80 -21.00
C ASN A 241 -19.61 26.96 -20.65
N ASP A 242 -19.65 27.51 -19.44
CA ASP A 242 -18.80 28.64 -19.02
C ASP A 242 -17.33 28.23 -18.83
N TYR A 243 -16.45 28.52 -19.80
CA TYR A 243 -15.04 28.08 -19.84
C TYR A 243 -14.20 28.41 -18.60
N ARG A 244 -14.60 29.40 -17.78
CA ARG A 244 -13.88 29.79 -16.56
C ARG A 244 -14.02 28.76 -15.44
N ILE A 245 -15.11 28.01 -15.44
CA ILE A 245 -15.41 27.01 -14.40
C ILE A 245 -14.62 25.73 -14.65
N LEU A 246 -14.08 25.15 -13.58
CA LEU A 246 -13.43 23.84 -13.64
C LEU A 246 -14.47 22.73 -13.90
N LYS A 247 -14.21 21.89 -14.92
CA LYS A 247 -14.98 20.66 -15.16
C LYS A 247 -14.15 19.44 -14.86
N LEU A 248 -14.72 18.57 -14.05
CA LEU A 248 -14.17 17.27 -13.72
C LEU A 248 -14.92 16.21 -14.53
N SER A 249 -14.20 15.26 -15.12
CA SER A 249 -14.83 14.14 -15.81
C SER A 249 -14.64 12.84 -15.04
N SER A 250 -15.67 12.01 -14.98
CA SER A 250 -15.55 10.67 -14.41
C SER A 250 -14.66 9.80 -15.31
N HIS A 251 -13.66 9.17 -14.71
CA HIS A 251 -12.76 8.27 -15.42
C HIS A 251 -13.46 6.95 -15.80
N LYS A 252 -12.82 6.08 -16.59
CA LYS A 252 -13.35 4.74 -16.93
C LYS A 252 -13.67 3.88 -15.70
N SER A 253 -12.95 4.11 -14.60
CA SER A 253 -13.20 3.48 -13.28
C SER A 253 -14.34 4.14 -12.50
N GLY A 254 -15.05 5.10 -13.08
CA GLY A 254 -16.07 5.91 -12.41
C GLY A 254 -15.51 7.02 -11.53
N LEU A 255 -14.22 7.02 -11.21
CA LEU A 255 -13.61 8.00 -10.30
C LEU A 255 -13.81 9.44 -10.79
N VAL A 256 -14.34 10.28 -9.91
CA VAL A 256 -14.34 11.75 -10.01
C VAL A 256 -13.47 12.28 -8.88
N LEU A 257 -12.41 13.02 -9.20
CA LEU A 257 -11.41 13.47 -8.24
C LEU A 257 -11.05 14.94 -8.51
N LEU A 258 -11.19 15.78 -7.49
CA LEU A 258 -10.76 17.18 -7.53
C LEU A 258 -9.29 17.29 -7.11
N ARG A 259 -8.38 17.43 -8.08
CA ARG A 259 -6.92 17.50 -7.83
C ARG A 259 -6.45 18.94 -7.72
N LYS A 260 -5.42 19.18 -6.87
CA LYS A 260 -4.57 20.39 -6.87
C LYS A 260 -5.25 21.71 -6.43
N TYR A 261 -6.35 21.66 -5.69
CA TYR A 261 -7.00 22.87 -5.17
C TYR A 261 -6.93 22.93 -3.66
N ASP A 262 -6.50 24.08 -3.14
CA ASP A 262 -6.49 24.39 -1.71
C ASP A 262 -7.88 24.86 -1.31
N LEU A 263 -8.66 23.93 -0.76
CA LEU A 263 -10.01 24.23 -0.32
C LEU A 263 -9.99 24.61 1.16
N THR A 264 -10.52 25.80 1.46
CA THR A 264 -10.73 26.21 2.84
C THR A 264 -11.77 25.32 3.51
N PRO A 265 -11.76 25.20 4.84
CA PRO A 265 -12.84 24.57 5.58
C PRO A 265 -14.22 25.10 5.19
N GLY A 266 -15.21 24.22 5.11
CA GLY A 266 -16.57 24.59 4.74
C GLY A 266 -17.36 23.51 4.01
N THR A 267 -18.54 23.91 3.56
CA THR A 267 -19.48 23.04 2.85
C THR A 267 -19.50 23.37 1.36
N TYR A 268 -19.36 22.33 0.55
CA TYR A 268 -19.25 22.37 -0.89
C TYR A 268 -20.07 21.27 -1.53
N TYR A 269 -20.15 21.30 -2.85
CA TYR A 269 -20.95 20.34 -3.60
C TYR A 269 -20.33 20.01 -4.95
N PHE A 270 -20.41 18.73 -5.34
CA PHE A 270 -20.33 18.37 -6.75
C PHE A 270 -21.70 18.45 -7.40
N SER A 271 -21.77 18.94 -8.63
CA SER A 271 -22.98 18.97 -9.45
C SER A 271 -22.72 18.39 -10.83
N GLU A 272 -23.43 17.33 -11.19
CA GLU A 272 -23.39 16.78 -12.53
C GLU A 272 -24.08 17.74 -13.50
N VAL A 273 -23.32 18.27 -14.45
CA VAL A 273 -23.81 19.19 -15.49
C VAL A 273 -23.98 18.48 -16.84
N GLN A 274 -23.39 17.29 -16.99
CA GLN A 274 -23.54 16.45 -18.16
C GLN A 274 -23.39 14.97 -17.77
N SER A 275 -24.41 14.17 -18.03
CA SER A 275 -24.31 12.72 -17.86
C SER A 275 -23.51 12.06 -18.97
N ALA A 276 -22.92 10.90 -18.67
CA ALA A 276 -22.41 9.98 -19.67
C ALA A 276 -23.50 9.59 -20.68
N LYS A 277 -23.08 9.26 -21.91
CA LYS A 277 -23.97 8.90 -23.03
C LYS A 277 -24.89 7.75 -22.63
N GLY A 278 -26.18 7.90 -22.89
CA GLY A 278 -27.19 6.87 -22.59
C GLY A 278 -27.72 6.90 -21.15
N PHE A 279 -27.27 7.81 -20.28
CA PHE A 279 -27.75 7.91 -18.90
C PHE A 279 -28.47 9.24 -18.63
N LYS A 280 -29.33 9.24 -17.60
CA LYS A 280 -30.01 10.43 -17.08
C LYS A 280 -29.31 10.90 -15.81
N ILE A 281 -29.04 12.20 -15.70
CA ILE A 281 -28.56 12.82 -14.44
C ILE A 281 -29.61 12.57 -13.37
N SER A 282 -29.24 11.93 -12.26
CA SER A 282 -30.15 11.77 -11.13
C SER A 282 -30.29 13.09 -10.36
N ASN A 283 -31.41 13.28 -9.65
CA ASN A 283 -31.58 14.46 -8.78
C ASN A 283 -30.44 14.56 -7.76
N TYR A 284 -30.01 13.41 -7.22
CA TYR A 284 -28.90 13.34 -6.28
C TYR A 284 -27.56 13.76 -6.90
N ALA A 285 -27.27 13.34 -8.14
CA ALA A 285 -26.02 13.69 -8.82
C ALA A 285 -25.88 15.20 -9.12
N ARG A 286 -26.98 15.97 -9.07
CA ARG A 286 -26.93 17.44 -9.18
C ARG A 286 -26.44 18.13 -7.90
N HIS A 287 -26.40 17.43 -6.77
CA HIS A 287 -26.10 18.01 -5.47
C HIS A 287 -25.48 16.97 -4.53
N ILE A 288 -24.20 16.68 -4.71
CA ILE A 288 -23.47 15.72 -3.87
C ILE A 288 -22.71 16.50 -2.81
N PRO A 289 -23.04 16.35 -1.51
CA PRO A 289 -22.43 17.15 -0.46
C PRO A 289 -20.98 16.77 -0.20
N VAL A 290 -20.17 17.79 0.06
CA VAL A 290 -18.77 17.70 0.47
C VAL A 290 -18.57 18.61 1.66
N TRP A 291 -18.04 18.06 2.75
CA TRP A 291 -17.67 18.84 3.93
C TRP A 291 -16.18 18.72 4.18
N ILE A 292 -15.53 19.88 4.29
CA ILE A 292 -14.11 20.00 4.58
C ILE A 292 -13.99 20.52 6.01
N PRO A 293 -13.45 19.70 6.93
CA PRO A 293 -13.33 20.09 8.32
C PRO A 293 -12.43 21.30 8.50
N GLY A 294 -12.76 22.12 9.50
CA GLY A 294 -11.84 23.09 10.07
C GLY A 294 -10.67 22.42 10.79
N SER A 295 -9.63 23.19 11.07
CA SER A 295 -8.57 22.74 11.97
C SER A 295 -9.12 22.66 13.39
N LEU A 296 -9.43 21.46 13.89
CA LEU A 296 -9.68 21.25 15.31
C LEU A 296 -8.33 21.02 16.00
N THR A 297 -7.98 21.93 16.91
CA THR A 297 -6.66 22.02 17.53
C THR A 297 -6.41 20.99 18.64
N ASN A 298 -7.41 20.22 19.12
CA ASN A 298 -7.29 19.53 20.42
C ASN A 298 -7.87 18.11 20.57
N LEU A 299 -8.37 17.43 19.53
CA LEU A 299 -9.19 16.21 19.76
C LEU A 299 -8.88 14.96 18.92
N GLY A 300 -7.66 14.79 18.41
CA GLY A 300 -7.09 13.45 18.10
C GLY A 300 -7.86 12.49 17.17
N PHE A 301 -8.96 12.89 16.53
CA PHE A 301 -9.73 12.06 15.61
C PHE A 301 -10.21 12.83 14.37
N SER A 302 -9.70 12.38 13.22
CA SER A 302 -10.19 12.50 11.83
C SER A 302 -10.63 13.89 11.38
N ARG A 303 -9.63 14.65 10.91
CA ARG A 303 -9.80 15.76 9.96
C ARG A 303 -10.24 15.25 8.55
N ASP A 304 -10.86 14.09 8.39
CA ASP A 304 -11.15 13.55 7.05
C ASP A 304 -12.23 14.36 6.33
N ILE A 305 -12.06 14.55 5.02
CA ILE A 305 -13.12 15.11 4.18
C ILE A 305 -14.29 14.13 4.20
N ILE A 306 -15.51 14.67 4.27
CA ILE A 306 -16.73 13.89 4.12
C ILE A 306 -17.28 14.17 2.73
N VAL A 307 -17.43 13.13 1.90
CA VAL A 307 -18.10 13.20 0.59
C VAL A 307 -19.26 12.24 0.63
N ASN A 308 -20.46 12.70 0.23
CA ASN A 308 -21.65 11.86 0.24
C ASN A 308 -21.91 11.22 1.63
N HIS A 309 -21.78 12.01 2.70
CA HIS A 309 -21.89 11.56 4.10
C HIS A 309 -20.87 10.49 4.54
N SER A 310 -19.91 10.14 3.67
CA SER A 310 -18.88 9.15 3.95
C SER A 310 -17.52 9.82 4.13
N ARG A 311 -16.78 9.44 5.17
CA ARG A 311 -15.40 9.88 5.35
C ARG A 311 -14.53 9.28 4.25
N ILE A 312 -13.70 10.12 3.62
CA ILE A 312 -12.71 9.67 2.64
C ILE A 312 -11.30 9.79 3.22
N PRO A 313 -10.45 8.75 3.07
CA PRO A 313 -9.06 8.84 3.49
C PRO A 313 -8.30 9.88 2.64
N PRO A 314 -7.23 10.47 3.18
CA PRO A 314 -6.31 11.29 2.38
C PRO A 314 -5.65 10.46 1.27
N LEU A 315 -5.22 11.14 0.22
CA LEU A 315 -4.56 10.53 -0.92
C LEU A 315 -3.03 10.63 -0.79
N SER A 316 -2.36 9.52 -1.05
CA SER A 316 -0.91 9.48 -1.28
C SER A 316 -0.69 9.61 -2.79
N ALA A 317 0.09 10.60 -3.25
CA ALA A 317 0.34 10.83 -4.68
C ALA A 317 -0.92 10.90 -5.56
N TYR A 318 -2.03 11.43 -5.02
CA TYR A 318 -3.36 11.43 -5.66
C TYR A 318 -3.89 10.04 -6.06
N GLN A 319 -3.40 8.98 -5.43
CA GLN A 319 -3.88 7.62 -5.60
C GLN A 319 -4.95 7.31 -4.57
N VAL A 320 -6.11 6.87 -5.06
CA VAL A 320 -7.21 6.43 -4.20
C VAL A 320 -6.90 5.03 -3.69
N PRO A 321 -6.90 4.78 -2.36
CA PRO A 321 -6.64 3.45 -1.82
C PRO A 321 -7.59 2.39 -2.39
N LEU A 322 -7.07 1.19 -2.66
CA LEU A 322 -7.86 0.12 -3.31
C LEU A 322 -9.13 -0.24 -2.51
N SER A 323 -9.06 -0.23 -1.18
CA SER A 323 -10.21 -0.49 -0.30
C SER A 323 -11.39 0.44 -0.59
N VAL A 324 -11.12 1.65 -1.06
CA VAL A 324 -12.15 2.66 -1.29
C VAL A 324 -12.97 2.38 -2.56
N TYR A 325 -12.40 1.68 -3.55
CA TYR A 325 -13.16 1.22 -4.73
C TYR A 325 -14.27 0.23 -4.37
N TYR A 326 -14.11 -0.49 -3.26
CA TYR A 326 -15.11 -1.41 -2.74
C TYR A 326 -16.14 -0.72 -1.83
N ASN A 327 -15.93 0.55 -1.44
CA ASN A 327 -16.91 1.30 -0.68
C ASN A 327 -18.13 1.66 -1.55
N HIS A 328 -19.29 1.14 -1.19
CA HIS A 328 -20.54 1.37 -1.90
C HIS A 328 -21.15 2.75 -1.61
N ASP A 329 -20.84 3.34 -0.45
CA ASP A 329 -21.40 4.61 0.01
C ASP A 329 -20.81 5.80 -0.74
N LEU A 330 -19.65 5.64 -1.37
CA LEU A 330 -19.05 6.66 -2.24
C LEU A 330 -19.55 6.58 -3.69
N ARG A 331 -20.53 5.72 -3.99
CA ARG A 331 -21.03 5.53 -5.35
C ARG A 331 -22.27 6.38 -5.63
N ILE A 332 -22.19 7.17 -6.70
CA ILE A 332 -23.29 8.02 -7.17
C ILE A 332 -23.86 7.46 -8.47
N TYR A 333 -25.14 7.08 -8.44
CA TYR A 333 -25.79 6.35 -9.53
C TYR A 333 -26.57 7.25 -10.48
N ASN A 334 -26.48 6.93 -11.77
CA ASN A 334 -27.40 7.39 -12.81
C ASN A 334 -28.06 6.17 -13.44
N CYS A 335 -29.34 6.27 -13.75
CA CYS A 335 -30.06 5.23 -14.48
C CYS A 335 -29.91 5.44 -15.99
N GLN A 336 -29.85 4.33 -16.73
CA GLN A 336 -29.89 4.36 -18.19
C GLN A 336 -31.20 4.98 -18.68
N ARG A 337 -31.14 5.74 -19.79
CA ARG A 337 -32.32 6.32 -20.45
C ARG A 337 -33.24 5.18 -20.89
N GLY A 338 -34.52 5.30 -20.54
CA GLY A 338 -35.51 4.23 -20.69
C GLY A 338 -35.87 3.52 -19.37
N PHE A 339 -35.09 3.75 -18.31
CA PHE A 339 -35.41 3.26 -16.96
C PHE A 339 -35.73 4.45 -16.03
N SER A 340 -36.99 4.59 -15.63
CA SER A 340 -37.38 5.40 -14.47
C SER A 340 -37.81 4.44 -13.35
N SER A 341 -37.03 4.40 -12.27
CA SER A 341 -37.49 3.84 -11.02
C SER A 341 -38.64 4.71 -10.54
N ASN A 342 -39.89 4.34 -10.83
CA ASN A 342 -41.01 4.88 -10.10
C ASN A 342 -40.81 4.53 -8.62
N THR A 343 -41.03 5.55 -7.81
CA THR A 343 -41.05 5.61 -6.36
C THR A 343 -41.45 4.30 -5.70
N ILE A 344 -40.62 3.78 -4.77
CA ILE A 344 -41.10 2.83 -3.76
C ILE A 344 -42.01 3.63 -2.82
N THR A 345 -43.31 3.66 -3.12
CA THR A 345 -44.32 4.04 -2.15
C THR A 345 -44.64 2.81 -1.30
N ASN A 346 -44.51 2.97 0.02
CA ASN A 346 -44.89 1.99 1.03
C ASN A 346 -46.28 1.41 0.73
N GLY A 347 -46.31 0.14 0.32
CA GLY A 347 -47.50 -0.68 0.15
C GLY A 347 -47.50 -1.79 1.18
N LYS A 348 -48.56 -1.82 1.98
CA LYS A 348 -48.82 -2.72 3.10
C LYS A 348 -48.65 -4.21 2.76
N SER A 349 -48.28 -4.94 3.82
CA SER A 349 -48.45 -6.38 4.01
C SER A 349 -49.76 -6.91 3.43
N GLY A 350 -49.67 -8.04 2.72
CA GLY A 350 -50.78 -8.83 2.23
C GLY A 350 -50.26 -9.98 1.39
N GLY A 351 -50.05 -11.14 2.00
CA GLY A 351 -49.64 -12.35 1.31
C GLY A 351 -50.77 -12.99 0.51
N ASN A 352 -50.44 -13.67 -0.58
CA ASN A 352 -50.68 -15.11 -0.73
C ASN A 352 -50.00 -15.60 -2.01
N GLY A 353 -49.39 -16.79 -1.93
CA GLY A 353 -48.72 -17.43 -3.06
C GLY A 353 -49.69 -18.10 -4.03
N SER A 354 -49.22 -18.30 -5.27
CA SER A 354 -49.50 -19.52 -6.03
C SER A 354 -48.52 -19.68 -7.19
N HIS A 355 -48.21 -20.94 -7.48
CA HIS A 355 -47.29 -21.46 -8.49
C HIS A 355 -47.68 -21.14 -9.93
N SER A 356 -46.69 -21.02 -10.83
CA SER A 356 -46.64 -21.86 -12.04
C SER A 356 -45.25 -21.89 -12.67
N LYS A 357 -44.89 -23.06 -13.20
CA LYS A 357 -43.63 -23.43 -13.85
C LYS A 357 -43.71 -23.28 -15.38
N ASN A 358 -42.51 -23.28 -15.97
CA ASN A 358 -42.14 -23.68 -17.33
C ASN A 358 -42.18 -22.65 -18.47
N GLY A 359 -41.09 -22.66 -19.25
CA GLY A 359 -41.05 -22.13 -20.60
C GLY A 359 -39.70 -21.53 -20.96
N GLY A 360 -38.69 -22.36 -21.19
CA GLY A 360 -37.41 -21.92 -21.73
C GLY A 360 -37.55 -21.41 -23.17
N SER A 361 -36.76 -20.40 -23.52
CA SER A 361 -36.32 -20.10 -24.89
C SER A 361 -35.18 -19.07 -24.82
N GLN A 362 -33.95 -19.53 -25.00
CA GLN A 362 -32.86 -18.66 -25.46
C GLN A 362 -33.18 -18.18 -26.88
N PRO A 363 -32.78 -16.96 -27.25
CA PRO A 363 -32.33 -16.70 -28.61
C PRO A 363 -30.84 -16.32 -28.60
N GLY A 364 -30.15 -16.88 -29.60
CA GLY A 364 -28.71 -16.88 -29.75
C GLY A 364 -28.11 -15.54 -30.12
N TYR A 365 -26.86 -15.40 -29.69
CA TYR A 365 -25.95 -14.33 -30.08
C TYR A 365 -25.50 -14.58 -31.52
N VAL A 366 -25.83 -13.65 -32.42
CA VAL A 366 -25.25 -13.61 -33.77
C VAL A 366 -24.11 -12.60 -33.75
N ASP A 367 -22.90 -13.16 -33.77
CA ASP A 367 -21.65 -12.45 -33.97
C ASP A 367 -21.43 -12.25 -35.48
N LYS A 368 -21.35 -10.99 -35.93
CA LYS A 368 -20.70 -10.60 -37.19
C LYS A 368 -20.19 -9.17 -37.08
N GLY A 369 -18.87 -9.00 -37.10
CA GLY A 369 -18.25 -7.71 -37.39
C GLY A 369 -16.84 -7.53 -36.82
N GLY A 370 -15.92 -8.43 -37.18
CA GLY A 370 -14.50 -8.29 -36.86
C GLY A 370 -13.89 -7.02 -37.48
N GLY A 371 -13.38 -6.15 -36.62
CA GLY A 371 -12.44 -5.09 -36.96
C GLY A 371 -11.17 -5.31 -36.14
N ASN A 372 -10.16 -5.91 -36.76
CA ASN A 372 -8.82 -6.07 -36.21
C ASN A 372 -8.19 -4.70 -35.96
N TYR A 373 -8.25 -4.22 -34.72
CA TYR A 373 -7.30 -3.23 -34.22
C TYR A 373 -6.34 -3.94 -33.28
N LYS A 374 -5.12 -4.18 -33.80
CA LYS A 374 -3.93 -4.48 -33.01
C LYS A 374 -3.91 -3.52 -31.83
N THR A 375 -4.16 -4.05 -30.64
CA THR A 375 -3.88 -3.32 -29.41
C THR A 375 -2.37 -3.14 -29.37
N ASN A 376 -1.92 -1.92 -29.67
CA ASN A 376 -0.57 -1.49 -29.32
C ASN A 376 -0.47 -1.55 -27.80
N ASN A 377 -0.10 -2.74 -27.33
CA ASN A 377 0.09 -3.12 -25.95
C ASN A 377 1.49 -2.64 -25.51
N ALA A 378 1.77 -1.36 -25.75
CA ALA A 378 2.93 -0.67 -25.25
C ALA A 378 2.47 0.29 -24.15
N ASN A 379 3.05 0.13 -22.96
CA ASN A 379 2.81 0.89 -21.73
C ASN A 379 1.66 0.44 -20.80
N ARG A 380 1.43 -0.87 -20.67
CA ARG A 380 1.25 -1.43 -19.31
C ARG A 380 2.63 -1.65 -18.69
N LYS A 381 3.31 -0.56 -18.31
CA LYS A 381 4.36 -0.68 -17.28
C LYS A 381 3.65 -1.12 -16.01
N GLY A 382 3.88 -2.36 -15.61
CA GLY A 382 3.32 -2.93 -14.40
C GLY A 382 3.67 -2.09 -13.17
N ILE A 383 2.90 -2.30 -12.11
CA ILE A 383 3.10 -1.81 -10.76
C ILE A 383 4.40 -2.44 -10.20
N LYS A 384 5.54 -2.06 -10.77
CA LYS A 384 6.88 -2.50 -10.34
C LYS A 384 7.63 -1.38 -9.60
N GLY A 385 7.29 -0.11 -9.83
CA GLY A 385 7.96 1.04 -9.17
C GLY A 385 7.35 1.50 -7.84
N LEU A 386 6.10 1.12 -7.55
CA LEU A 386 5.33 1.62 -6.39
C LEU A 386 5.44 0.77 -5.12
N LEU A 387 6.09 -0.41 -5.19
CA LEU A 387 6.19 -1.32 -4.06
C LEU A 387 7.55 -1.13 -3.36
N PRO A 388 7.63 -1.08 -2.03
CA PRO A 388 8.90 -1.26 -1.34
C PRO A 388 9.37 -2.70 -1.59
N GLN A 389 10.29 -2.87 -2.54
CA GLN A 389 10.89 -4.17 -2.82
C GLN A 389 11.93 -4.46 -1.72
N THR A 390 11.47 -4.92 -0.56
CA THR A 390 12.36 -5.48 0.46
C THR A 390 12.55 -6.97 0.14
N GLY A 391 13.73 -7.34 -0.38
CA GLY A 391 14.14 -8.74 -0.57
C GLY A 391 13.36 -9.60 -1.59
N GLU A 392 12.45 -9.01 -2.39
CA GLU A 392 11.47 -9.71 -3.25
C GLU A 392 12.04 -10.70 -4.29
N GLN A 393 13.32 -10.60 -4.67
CA GLN A 393 13.95 -11.53 -5.61
C GLN A 393 14.63 -12.73 -4.93
N GLN A 394 14.90 -12.66 -3.63
CA GLN A 394 15.80 -13.59 -2.93
C GLN A 394 15.09 -14.82 -2.36
N LEU A 395 13.81 -14.73 -2.02
CA LEU A 395 13.02 -15.87 -1.53
C LEU A 395 12.79 -16.93 -2.63
N LYS A 396 12.76 -16.53 -3.91
CA LYS A 396 12.73 -17.47 -5.04
C LYS A 396 13.94 -18.38 -5.09
N PHE A 397 15.12 -17.88 -4.71
CA PHE A 397 16.35 -18.66 -4.63
C PHE A 397 16.42 -19.48 -3.33
N SER A 398 15.89 -18.97 -2.22
CA SER A 398 15.83 -19.72 -0.95
C SER A 398 14.90 -20.94 -1.02
N LEU A 399 13.75 -20.83 -1.69
CA LEU A 399 12.82 -21.96 -1.89
C LEU A 399 13.41 -23.01 -2.83
N LEU A 400 14.17 -22.61 -3.85
CA LEU A 400 14.94 -23.52 -4.71
C LEU A 400 16.05 -24.23 -3.93
N GLY A 401 16.74 -23.52 -3.04
CA GLY A 401 17.77 -24.11 -2.17
C GLY A 401 17.20 -25.15 -1.20
N ILE A 402 16.07 -24.85 -0.54
CA ILE A 402 15.38 -25.79 0.36
C ILE A 402 14.85 -27.00 -0.42
N ALA A 403 14.30 -26.80 -1.63
CA ALA A 403 13.86 -27.89 -2.49
C ALA A 403 15.01 -28.82 -2.93
N LEU A 404 16.19 -28.27 -3.22
CA LEU A 404 17.38 -29.05 -3.58
C LEU A 404 17.94 -29.82 -2.39
N ILE A 405 17.93 -29.25 -1.18
CA ILE A 405 18.35 -29.94 0.05
C ILE A 405 17.39 -31.10 0.36
N LEU A 406 16.08 -30.88 0.25
CA LEU A 406 15.08 -31.94 0.43
C LEU A 406 15.23 -33.05 -0.62
N LEU A 407 15.51 -32.70 -1.87
CA LEU A 407 15.79 -33.67 -2.93
C LEU A 407 17.05 -34.49 -2.62
N GLY A 408 18.11 -33.86 -2.10
CA GLY A 408 19.33 -34.53 -1.65
C GLY A 408 19.09 -35.51 -0.51
N ILE A 409 18.28 -35.13 0.48
CA ILE A 409 17.90 -36.02 1.61
C ILE A 409 17.07 -37.20 1.10
N ILE A 410 16.12 -36.98 0.20
CA ILE A 410 15.30 -38.05 -0.39
C ILE A 410 16.18 -39.04 -1.16
N ILE A 411 17.09 -38.56 -2.01
CA ILE A 411 18.02 -39.41 -2.77
C ILE A 411 18.94 -40.21 -1.84
N TYR A 412 19.47 -39.57 -0.79
CA TYR A 412 20.31 -40.24 0.21
C TYR A 412 19.56 -41.36 0.94
N VAL A 413 18.35 -41.09 1.44
CA VAL A 413 17.52 -42.10 2.13
C VAL A 413 17.13 -43.24 1.19
N PHE A 414 16.82 -42.95 -0.08
CA PHE A 414 16.46 -43.98 -1.06
C PHE A 414 17.65 -44.87 -1.44
N ASN A 415 18.85 -44.29 -1.58
CA ASN A 415 20.06 -45.05 -1.87
C ASN A 415 20.56 -45.85 -0.66
N HIS A 416 20.42 -45.32 0.55
CA HIS A 416 20.78 -46.04 1.77
C HIS A 416 19.87 -47.26 2.00
N ARG A 417 18.55 -47.11 1.79
CA ARG A 417 17.59 -48.24 1.87
C ARG A 417 17.80 -49.30 0.77
N ARG A 418 18.34 -48.93 -0.40
CA ARG A 418 18.70 -49.91 -1.44
C ARG A 418 20.01 -50.66 -1.16
N GLY A 419 20.90 -50.09 -0.35
CA GLY A 419 22.13 -50.74 0.08
C GLY A 419 21.89 -51.87 1.08
N GLU A 420 20.95 -51.69 2.01
CA GLU A 420 20.63 -52.70 3.02
C GLU A 420 19.93 -53.94 2.42
N ILE A 421 19.14 -53.77 1.35
CA ILE A 421 18.46 -54.89 0.67
C ILE A 421 19.44 -55.77 -0.14
N LYS A 422 20.66 -55.29 -0.43
CA LYS A 422 21.67 -56.07 -1.17
C LYS A 422 22.66 -56.84 -0.28
N ASN A 423 22.65 -56.62 1.04
CA ASN A 423 23.51 -57.33 1.98
C ASN A 423 22.79 -58.45 2.76
N GLU A 424 21.51 -58.73 2.43
CA GLU A 424 20.76 -59.91 2.92
C GLU A 424 20.46 -60.92 1.78
N LYS A 425 21.47 -61.25 0.98
CA LYS A 425 21.43 -62.45 0.13
C LYS A 425 22.65 -63.32 0.32
#